data_AF-A0AAV0NSG0-F1
#
_entry.id   AF-A0AAV0NSG0-F1
#
_cell.length_a   1.000
_cell.length_b   1.000
_cell.length_c   1.000
_cell.angle_alpha   90.00
_cell.angle_beta   90.00
_cell.angle_gamma   90.00
#
_symmetry.space_group_name_H-M   'P 1'
#
loop_
_entity.id
_entity.type
_entity.pdbx_description
1 polymer ?
#
loop_
_entity_poly.entity_id
_entity_poly.type
_entity_poly.pdbx_seq_one_letter_code
_entity_poly.pdbx_strand_id
1 'polypeptide(L)'
;MADLVKQILAKPIQLADHVIKSADEASSFKQECGELKSKTEKLAALLRQAARASSDLYERPTRRIIDDTEQVLEKALALVLKCRANGIMKRVFTIIPAAAFRKMSAQLENSIGDVSWLLRVSASADDRDDEYLGLPPIAANEPILCLIWEQIAILYTGSPDDRSDAAASLVSLARDNDRYGKLIIEEGGVQPLLKLVKDGKLEGQENAARAIGLLGRDPESVEHMIHAGVCSVFAKILKEAPMKVQAVVAWAVSELAAHYPKCQDLFAQHNIIRLLVGHLAFETVQEHSKYAIVSQKATSIHALVLASNANSYAVASSNSNGSVNSAGPNVEEDKNRINHPLGNRTRSQFHSVIANTMAMNGVAKLPNGNAPVANGNGNSTTLPVAASAAAKPATHHQHSNSLSAVHLKGREGEDVATKAHMKAMAARALWQLAKGNSPICRSIT
;
A
#
# COMPACT_ATOMS: atom_id res chain seq x y z
N MET A 1 11.63 17.55 -13.38
CA MET A 1 11.69 16.16 -13.89
C MET A 1 11.79 16.17 -15.41
N ALA A 2 10.73 16.54 -16.15
CA ALA A 2 10.73 16.57 -17.62
C ALA A 2 11.94 17.29 -18.26
N ASP A 3 12.37 18.43 -17.73
CA ASP A 3 13.49 19.19 -18.32
C ASP A 3 14.85 18.50 -18.17
N LEU A 4 15.05 17.68 -17.12
CA LEU A 4 16.25 16.86 -16.96
C LEU A 4 16.26 15.73 -18.00
N VAL A 5 15.11 15.08 -18.20
CA VAL A 5 14.94 14.03 -19.22
C VAL A 5 15.17 14.58 -20.63
N LYS A 6 14.66 15.78 -20.94
CA LYS A 6 14.93 16.48 -22.20
C LYS A 6 16.42 16.80 -22.40
N GLN A 7 17.13 17.20 -21.34
CA GLN A 7 18.58 17.43 -21.40
C GLN A 7 19.35 16.13 -21.69
N ILE A 8 19.01 15.04 -21.01
CA ILE A 8 19.61 13.72 -21.22
C ILE A 8 19.40 13.23 -22.67
N LEU A 9 18.21 13.46 -23.25
CA LEU A 9 17.89 13.03 -24.62
C LEU A 9 18.51 13.91 -25.72
N ALA A 10 18.95 15.13 -25.42
CA ALA A 10 19.40 16.09 -26.44
C ALA A 10 20.69 15.65 -27.17
N LYS A 11 21.71 15.18 -26.44
CA LYS A 11 23.00 14.74 -27.02
C LYS A 11 22.84 13.47 -27.89
N PRO A 12 22.12 12.40 -27.46
CA PRO A 12 21.82 11.24 -28.31
C PRO A 12 21.12 11.62 -29.63
N ILE A 13 20.13 12.52 -29.61
CA ILE A 13 19.43 12.95 -30.84
C ILE A 13 20.41 13.63 -31.81
N GLN A 14 21.26 14.53 -31.32
CA GLN A 14 22.29 15.20 -32.13
C GLN A 14 23.31 14.21 -32.70
N LEU A 15 23.76 13.23 -31.90
CA LEU A 15 24.66 12.18 -32.37
C LEU A 15 24.03 11.32 -33.45
N ALA A 16 22.76 10.94 -33.31
CA ALA A 16 22.04 10.17 -34.31
C ALA A 16 21.96 10.94 -35.65
N ASP A 17 21.63 12.23 -35.62
CA ASP A 17 21.62 13.08 -36.82
C ASP A 17 23.02 13.22 -37.45
N HIS A 18 24.08 13.30 -36.64
CA HIS A 18 25.46 13.29 -37.14
C HIS A 18 25.87 11.97 -37.79
N VAL A 19 25.42 10.82 -37.25
CA VAL A 19 25.65 9.49 -37.84
C VAL A 19 24.95 9.38 -39.19
N ILE A 20 23.67 9.75 -39.25
CA ILE A 20 22.85 9.74 -40.48
C ILE A 20 23.54 10.58 -41.58
N LYS A 21 23.88 11.83 -41.28
CA LYS A 21 24.57 12.72 -42.22
C LYS A 21 25.93 12.16 -42.66
N SER A 22 26.73 11.65 -41.72
CA SER A 22 28.05 11.11 -42.05
C SER A 22 27.98 9.84 -42.91
N ALA A 23 26.88 9.08 -42.81
CA ALA A 23 26.65 7.87 -43.59
C ALA A 23 26.27 8.18 -45.05
N ASP A 24 25.52 9.26 -45.29
CA ASP A 24 25.28 9.76 -46.66
C ASP A 24 26.56 10.27 -47.33
N GLU A 25 27.50 10.82 -46.55
CA GLU A 25 28.81 11.29 -47.02
C GLU A 25 29.85 10.15 -47.19
N ALA A 26 29.43 8.88 -47.05
CA ALA A 26 30.31 7.71 -47.13
C ALA A 26 30.79 7.43 -48.57
N SER A 27 32.11 7.28 -48.72
CA SER A 27 32.77 7.01 -50.00
C SER A 27 33.08 5.52 -50.23
N SER A 28 33.28 4.77 -49.14
CA SER A 28 33.52 3.33 -49.08
C SER A 28 32.47 2.66 -48.19
N PHE A 29 32.30 1.33 -48.29
CA PHE A 29 31.33 0.55 -47.48
C PHE A 29 29.90 1.13 -47.51
N LYS A 30 29.44 1.53 -48.72
CA LYS A 30 28.17 2.26 -48.89
C LYS A 30 26.94 1.46 -48.47
N GLN A 31 26.95 0.14 -48.70
CA GLN A 31 25.83 -0.73 -48.34
C GLN A 31 25.71 -0.85 -46.82
N GLU A 32 26.84 -1.07 -46.14
CA GLU A 32 26.92 -1.19 -44.69
C GLU A 32 26.63 0.14 -44.00
N CYS A 33 27.13 1.26 -44.54
CA CYS A 33 26.77 2.60 -44.05
C CYS A 33 25.28 2.90 -44.24
N GLY A 34 24.67 2.45 -45.34
CA GLY A 34 23.22 2.56 -45.57
C GLY A 34 22.39 1.76 -44.56
N GLU A 35 22.83 0.56 -44.18
CA GLU A 35 22.18 -0.24 -43.13
C GLU A 35 22.26 0.46 -41.76
N LEU A 36 23.46 0.93 -41.37
CA LEU A 36 23.66 1.67 -40.12
C LEU A 36 22.82 2.97 -40.10
N LYS A 37 22.73 3.68 -41.24
CA LYS A 37 21.87 4.85 -41.39
C LYS A 37 20.41 4.51 -41.11
N SER A 38 19.84 3.51 -41.78
CA SER A 38 18.43 3.16 -41.63
C SER A 38 18.06 2.78 -40.18
N LYS A 39 18.95 2.06 -39.48
CA LYS A 39 18.78 1.76 -38.05
C LYS A 39 18.87 3.02 -37.19
N THR A 40 19.82 3.90 -37.48
CA THR A 40 19.96 5.17 -36.77
C THR A 40 18.77 6.10 -36.99
N GLU A 41 18.15 6.12 -38.18
CA GLU A 41 16.92 6.87 -38.46
C GLU A 41 15.75 6.39 -37.59
N LYS A 42 15.54 5.08 -37.46
CA LYS A 42 14.55 4.49 -36.55
C LYS A 42 14.82 4.90 -35.09
N LEU A 43 16.06 4.74 -34.63
CA LEU A 43 16.48 5.11 -33.29
C LEU A 43 16.28 6.61 -33.02
N ALA A 44 16.59 7.48 -33.99
CA ALA A 44 16.39 8.92 -33.89
C ALA A 44 14.91 9.32 -33.87
N ALA A 45 14.00 8.53 -34.46
CA ALA A 45 12.57 8.72 -34.32
C ALA A 45 12.09 8.38 -32.90
N LEU A 46 12.51 7.23 -32.36
CA LEU A 46 12.20 6.79 -31.00
C LEU A 46 12.74 7.77 -29.93
N LEU A 47 13.99 8.23 -30.07
CA LEU A 47 14.57 9.23 -29.17
C LEU A 47 13.79 10.55 -29.17
N ARG A 48 13.24 10.98 -30.31
CA ARG A 48 12.38 12.16 -30.40
C ARG A 48 10.99 11.91 -29.82
N GLN A 49 10.44 10.71 -29.93
CA GLN A 49 9.20 10.31 -29.25
C GLN A 49 9.41 10.34 -27.72
N ALA A 50 10.53 9.80 -27.23
CA ALA A 50 10.94 9.85 -25.83
C ALA A 50 11.08 11.31 -25.33
N ALA A 51 11.66 12.20 -26.13
CA ALA A 51 11.78 13.61 -25.77
C ALA A 51 10.41 14.32 -25.67
N ARG A 52 9.42 13.90 -26.47
CA ARG A 52 8.03 14.41 -26.39
C ARG A 52 7.30 13.87 -25.17
N ALA A 53 7.47 12.59 -24.83
CA ALA A 53 6.90 11.93 -23.65
C ALA A 53 7.70 12.15 -22.35
N SER A 54 8.63 13.11 -22.32
CA SER A 54 9.62 13.29 -21.25
C SER A 54 9.04 13.64 -19.87
N SER A 55 7.76 14.02 -19.78
CA SER A 55 7.01 14.16 -18.53
C SER A 55 6.68 12.84 -17.84
N ASP A 56 6.50 11.79 -18.63
CA ASP A 56 5.88 10.52 -18.22
C ASP A 56 6.89 9.36 -18.27
N LEU A 57 8.07 9.60 -18.86
CA LEU A 57 9.18 8.66 -18.87
C LEU A 57 9.69 8.32 -17.47
N TYR A 58 9.88 7.03 -17.22
CA TYR A 58 10.42 6.53 -15.98
C TYR A 58 11.93 6.87 -15.86
N GLU A 59 12.25 7.87 -15.03
CA GLU A 59 13.54 8.59 -15.04
C GLU A 59 14.78 7.69 -14.93
N ARG A 60 14.72 6.65 -14.09
CA ARG A 60 15.87 5.78 -13.79
C ARG A 60 16.31 4.90 -14.97
N PRO A 61 15.45 4.02 -15.55
CA PRO A 61 15.79 3.33 -16.79
C PRO A 61 16.05 4.29 -17.94
N THR A 62 15.34 5.43 -18.01
CA THR A 62 15.62 6.45 -19.04
C THR A 62 17.08 6.84 -19.03
N ARG A 63 17.64 7.20 -17.88
CA ARG A 63 19.06 7.57 -17.80
C ARG A 63 19.98 6.45 -18.29
N ARG A 64 19.81 5.22 -17.77
CA ARG A 64 20.70 4.09 -18.12
C ARG A 64 20.60 3.67 -19.60
N ILE A 65 19.38 3.57 -20.14
CA ILE A 65 19.14 3.22 -21.55
C ILE A 65 19.70 4.31 -22.48
N ILE A 66 19.54 5.58 -22.13
CA ILE A 66 19.99 6.69 -22.95
C ILE A 66 21.52 6.88 -22.87
N ASP A 67 22.15 6.70 -21.70
CA ASP A 67 23.61 6.73 -21.54
C ASP A 67 24.29 5.60 -22.36
N ASP A 68 23.71 4.39 -22.41
CA ASP A 68 24.22 3.29 -23.25
C ASP A 68 23.96 3.53 -24.75
N THR A 69 22.77 4.06 -25.10
CA THR A 69 22.43 4.45 -26.48
C THR A 69 23.38 5.53 -27.01
N GLU A 70 23.72 6.51 -26.18
CA GLU A 70 24.68 7.57 -26.50
C GLU A 70 26.05 6.97 -26.87
N GLN A 71 26.57 6.07 -26.04
CA GLN A 71 27.84 5.40 -26.32
C GLN A 71 27.80 4.55 -27.59
N VAL A 72 26.67 3.91 -27.92
CA VAL A 72 26.50 3.18 -29.18
C VAL A 72 26.54 4.15 -30.36
N LEU A 73 25.86 5.29 -30.28
CA LEU A 73 25.87 6.32 -31.32
C LEU A 73 27.25 6.97 -31.51
N GLU A 74 28.01 7.22 -30.44
CA GLU A 74 29.39 7.69 -30.55
C GLU A 74 30.29 6.68 -31.28
N LYS A 75 30.15 5.38 -30.96
CA LYS A 75 30.88 4.29 -31.64
C LYS A 75 30.44 4.14 -33.10
N ALA A 76 29.15 4.31 -33.41
CA ALA A 76 28.61 4.32 -34.77
C ALA A 76 29.20 5.49 -35.58
N LEU A 77 29.22 6.70 -35.02
CA LEU A 77 29.77 7.89 -35.65
C LEU A 77 31.27 7.70 -35.94
N ALA A 78 32.03 7.18 -34.98
CA ALA A 78 33.46 6.90 -35.15
C ALA A 78 33.74 5.81 -36.21
N LEU A 79 32.81 4.89 -36.46
CA LEU A 79 32.92 3.90 -37.54
C LEU A 79 32.57 4.51 -38.91
N VAL A 80 31.45 5.24 -38.99
CA VAL A 80 30.98 5.87 -40.23
C VAL A 80 31.94 6.96 -40.73
N LEU A 81 32.50 7.78 -39.83
CA LEU A 81 33.50 8.81 -40.20
C LEU A 81 34.78 8.23 -40.83
N LYS A 82 35.10 6.95 -40.59
CA LYS A 82 36.22 6.25 -41.26
C LYS A 82 35.93 5.88 -42.72
N CYS A 83 34.67 5.91 -43.13
CA CYS A 83 34.21 5.58 -44.48
C CYS A 83 34.16 6.81 -45.42
N ARG A 84 34.37 8.01 -44.87
CA ARG A 84 34.41 9.29 -45.60
C ARG A 84 35.79 9.54 -46.23
N ALA A 85 35.80 10.09 -47.45
CA ALA A 85 37.02 10.44 -48.18
C ALA A 85 37.69 11.72 -47.62
N ASN A 86 38.35 11.61 -46.47
CA ASN A 86 39.08 12.72 -45.84
C ASN A 86 40.49 12.91 -46.44
N GLY A 87 40.54 13.37 -47.69
CA GLY A 87 41.77 13.79 -48.38
C GLY A 87 42.71 12.67 -48.86
N ILE A 88 43.70 13.05 -49.66
CA ILE A 88 44.62 12.11 -50.34
C ILE A 88 45.47 11.33 -49.32
N MET A 89 45.89 11.96 -48.21
CA MET A 89 46.79 11.35 -47.22
C MET A 89 46.16 10.33 -46.26
N LYS A 90 44.81 10.23 -46.15
CA LYS A 90 44.16 9.19 -45.32
C LYS A 90 43.62 8.00 -46.12
N ARG A 91 43.71 8.02 -47.46
CA ARG A 91 43.15 6.96 -48.33
C ARG A 91 43.83 5.59 -48.22
N VAL A 92 44.99 5.48 -47.58
CA VAL A 92 45.90 4.34 -47.76
C VAL A 92 45.82 3.26 -46.66
N PHE A 93 45.27 3.55 -45.47
CA PHE A 93 45.42 2.64 -44.31
C PHE A 93 44.16 2.37 -43.46
N THR A 94 42.95 2.70 -43.93
CA THR A 94 41.72 2.48 -43.14
C THR A 94 41.15 1.06 -43.34
N ILE A 95 41.77 0.07 -42.71
CA ILE A 95 41.24 -1.31 -42.69
C ILE A 95 40.07 -1.37 -41.69
N ILE A 96 38.85 -1.58 -42.20
CA ILE A 96 37.65 -1.81 -41.38
C ILE A 96 37.23 -3.28 -41.56
N PRO A 97 37.31 -4.12 -40.50
CA PRO A 97 36.82 -5.50 -40.59
C PRO A 97 35.30 -5.55 -40.81
N ALA A 98 34.81 -6.43 -41.68
CA ALA A 98 33.36 -6.63 -41.88
C ALA A 98 32.61 -7.06 -40.59
N ALA A 99 33.33 -7.64 -39.63
CA ALA A 99 32.79 -7.92 -38.29
C ALA A 99 32.45 -6.64 -37.49
N ALA A 100 33.12 -5.52 -37.74
CA ALA A 100 32.85 -4.25 -37.06
C ALA A 100 31.48 -3.66 -37.46
N PHE A 101 31.13 -3.69 -38.76
CA PHE A 101 29.81 -3.30 -39.24
C PHE A 101 28.70 -4.19 -38.68
N ARG A 102 28.87 -5.53 -38.73
CA ARG A 102 27.89 -6.46 -38.14
C ARG A 102 27.70 -6.25 -36.64
N LYS A 103 28.79 -6.02 -35.88
CA LYS A 103 28.72 -5.69 -34.46
C LYS A 103 27.98 -4.37 -34.21
N MET A 104 28.28 -3.33 -34.99
CA MET A 104 27.63 -2.02 -34.85
C MET A 104 26.14 -2.09 -35.21
N SER A 105 25.80 -2.81 -36.28
CA SER A 105 24.41 -3.06 -36.70
C SER A 105 23.60 -3.76 -35.61
N ALA A 106 24.18 -4.77 -34.95
CA ALA A 106 23.54 -5.43 -33.80
C ALA A 106 23.43 -4.51 -32.57
N GLN A 107 24.43 -3.67 -32.30
CA GLN A 107 24.38 -2.72 -31.18
C GLN A 107 23.30 -1.64 -31.37
N LEU A 108 23.13 -1.13 -32.59
CA LEU A 108 22.04 -0.20 -32.91
C LEU A 108 20.66 -0.87 -32.80
N GLU A 109 20.52 -2.13 -33.23
CA GLU A 109 19.26 -2.88 -33.07
C GLU A 109 18.92 -3.08 -31.59
N ASN A 110 19.92 -3.35 -30.75
CA ASN A 110 19.73 -3.44 -29.30
C ASN A 110 19.20 -2.13 -28.72
N SER A 111 19.84 -0.99 -29.02
CA SER A 111 19.38 0.33 -28.57
C SER A 111 17.98 0.70 -29.10
N ILE A 112 17.61 0.27 -30.31
CA ILE A 112 16.23 0.40 -30.82
C ILE A 112 15.26 -0.36 -29.91
N GLY A 113 15.59 -1.61 -29.56
CA GLY A 113 14.80 -2.42 -28.63
C GLY A 113 14.66 -1.79 -27.24
N ASP A 114 15.77 -1.29 -26.68
CA ASP A 114 15.82 -0.67 -25.35
C ASP A 114 14.95 0.60 -25.28
N VAL A 115 15.08 1.51 -26.25
CA VAL A 115 14.29 2.76 -26.30
C VAL A 115 12.82 2.46 -26.63
N SER A 116 12.52 1.45 -27.46
CA SER A 116 11.14 1.02 -27.73
C SER A 116 10.46 0.46 -26.48
N TRP A 117 11.17 -0.36 -25.70
CA TRP A 117 10.68 -0.86 -24.42
C TRP A 117 10.45 0.29 -23.42
N LEU A 118 11.38 1.24 -23.32
CA LEU A 118 11.23 2.41 -22.44
C LEU A 118 9.98 3.23 -22.76
N LEU A 119 9.68 3.42 -24.04
CA LEU A 119 8.48 4.11 -24.50
C LEU A 119 7.21 3.34 -24.12
N ARG A 120 7.15 2.03 -24.40
CA ARG A 120 6.01 1.16 -24.05
C ARG A 120 5.77 1.09 -22.54
N VAL A 121 6.83 0.93 -21.74
CA VAL A 121 6.69 0.78 -20.29
C VAL A 121 6.26 2.09 -19.61
N SER A 122 6.54 3.23 -20.25
CA SER A 122 6.10 4.56 -19.82
C SER A 122 4.73 4.97 -20.40
N ALA A 123 4.12 4.18 -21.27
CA ALA A 123 2.82 4.47 -21.87
C ALA A 123 1.65 4.20 -20.89
N SER A 124 0.54 4.90 -21.11
CA SER A 124 -0.76 4.65 -20.48
C SER A 124 -1.21 3.20 -20.74
N ALA A 125 -1.94 2.59 -19.80
CA ALA A 125 -2.47 1.24 -19.99
C ALA A 125 -3.33 1.08 -21.25
N ASP A 126 -4.03 2.14 -21.67
CA ASP A 126 -4.91 2.14 -22.85
C ASP A 126 -4.14 2.20 -24.19
N ASP A 127 -2.85 2.58 -24.18
CA ASP A 127 -2.00 2.73 -25.39
C ASP A 127 -0.95 1.61 -25.53
N ARG A 128 -1.04 0.54 -24.74
CA ARG A 128 -0.07 -0.57 -24.80
C ARG A 128 -0.48 -1.61 -25.84
N ASP A 129 0.09 -1.50 -27.04
CA ASP A 129 0.07 -2.58 -28.03
C ASP A 129 0.79 -3.83 -27.47
N ASP A 130 0.04 -4.91 -27.26
CA ASP A 130 0.50 -6.20 -26.68
C ASP A 130 1.51 -6.96 -27.55
N GLU A 131 1.84 -6.47 -28.75
CA GLU A 131 2.53 -7.24 -29.80
C GLU A 131 4.03 -7.50 -29.53
N TYR A 132 4.63 -6.99 -28.45
CA TYR A 132 6.05 -7.22 -28.15
C TYR A 132 6.40 -7.36 -26.66
N LEU A 133 6.05 -8.51 -26.07
CA LEU A 133 6.38 -8.98 -24.71
C LEU A 133 7.88 -9.35 -24.52
N GLY A 134 8.79 -8.64 -25.17
CA GLY A 134 10.23 -8.85 -25.06
C GLY A 134 10.87 -7.99 -23.97
N LEU A 135 11.70 -8.60 -23.11
CA LEU A 135 12.65 -7.87 -22.27
C LEU A 135 13.56 -6.99 -23.16
N PRO A 136 13.93 -5.78 -22.70
CA PRO A 136 14.82 -4.92 -23.47
C PRO A 136 16.21 -5.59 -23.60
N PRO A 137 16.91 -5.50 -24.74
CA PRO A 137 18.25 -6.08 -24.92
C PRO A 137 19.27 -5.76 -23.81
N ILE A 138 19.20 -4.60 -23.16
CA ILE A 138 19.99 -4.22 -21.97
C ILE A 138 19.79 -5.19 -20.78
N ALA A 139 18.62 -5.84 -20.69
CA ALA A 139 18.27 -6.85 -19.69
C ALA A 139 19.08 -8.15 -19.81
N ALA A 140 19.70 -8.43 -20.97
CA ALA A 140 20.33 -9.72 -21.24
C ALA A 140 21.40 -10.11 -20.21
N ASN A 141 22.02 -9.12 -19.55
CA ASN A 141 23.01 -9.33 -18.49
C ASN A 141 22.44 -9.12 -17.06
N GLU A 142 21.32 -8.41 -16.90
CA GLU A 142 20.68 -8.12 -15.60
C GLU A 142 19.15 -8.25 -15.69
N PRO A 143 18.59 -9.46 -15.90
CA PRO A 143 17.15 -9.64 -16.16
C PRO A 143 16.27 -9.20 -14.97
N ILE A 144 16.77 -9.34 -13.74
CA ILE A 144 16.05 -8.93 -12.52
C ILE A 144 15.89 -7.40 -12.43
N LEU A 145 16.84 -6.61 -12.92
CA LEU A 145 16.72 -5.15 -12.93
C LEU A 145 15.56 -4.72 -13.84
N CYS A 146 15.46 -5.32 -15.03
CA CYS A 146 14.39 -4.97 -15.97
C CYS A 146 13.02 -5.46 -15.48
N LEU A 147 12.96 -6.62 -14.82
CA LEU A 147 11.74 -7.05 -14.11
C LEU A 147 11.35 -6.04 -13.02
N ILE A 148 12.29 -5.56 -12.20
CA ILE A 148 12.03 -4.53 -11.18
C ILE A 148 11.49 -3.24 -11.81
N TRP A 149 12.10 -2.77 -12.89
CA TRP A 149 11.61 -1.58 -13.60
C TRP A 149 10.20 -1.76 -14.16
N GLU A 150 9.91 -2.90 -14.77
CA GLU A 150 8.59 -3.25 -15.29
C GLU A 150 7.53 -3.28 -14.17
N GLN A 151 7.81 -3.95 -13.05
CA GLN A 151 6.88 -3.96 -11.92
C GLN A 151 6.64 -2.55 -11.37
N ILE A 152 7.69 -1.72 -11.22
CA ILE A 152 7.51 -0.35 -10.71
C ILE A 152 6.72 0.52 -11.71
N ALA A 153 6.91 0.35 -13.01
CA ALA A 153 6.10 1.04 -14.01
C ALA A 153 4.63 0.60 -13.99
N ILE A 154 4.35 -0.69 -13.82
CA ILE A 154 2.98 -1.22 -13.62
C ILE A 154 2.34 -0.60 -12.36
N LEU A 155 3.08 -0.40 -11.27
CA LEU A 155 2.57 0.31 -10.07
C LEU A 155 2.08 1.74 -10.37
N TYR A 156 2.65 2.42 -11.38
CA TYR A 156 2.21 3.75 -11.80
C TYR A 156 1.04 3.70 -12.81
N THR A 157 1.15 2.89 -13.85
CA THR A 157 0.28 2.96 -15.05
C THR A 157 -0.74 1.83 -15.18
N GLY A 158 -0.51 0.67 -14.55
CA GLY A 158 -1.37 -0.52 -14.68
C GLY A 158 -2.78 -0.34 -14.10
N SER A 159 -3.64 -1.33 -14.32
CA SER A 159 -4.95 -1.46 -13.68
C SER A 159 -4.81 -1.65 -12.15
N PRO A 160 -5.88 -1.47 -11.35
CA PRO A 160 -5.82 -1.75 -9.91
C PRO A 160 -5.43 -3.19 -9.55
N ASP A 161 -5.66 -4.15 -10.47
CA ASP A 161 -5.32 -5.55 -10.28
C ASP A 161 -3.86 -5.80 -10.68
N ASP A 162 -3.41 -5.31 -11.85
CA ASP A 162 -1.99 -5.37 -12.27
C ASP A 162 -1.06 -4.73 -11.22
N ARG A 163 -1.48 -3.64 -10.58
CA ARG A 163 -0.73 -3.00 -9.48
C ARG A 163 -0.62 -3.89 -8.25
N SER A 164 -1.64 -4.69 -7.97
CA SER A 164 -1.67 -5.62 -6.84
C SER A 164 -0.74 -6.82 -7.10
N ASP A 165 -0.73 -7.33 -8.33
CA ASP A 165 0.19 -8.38 -8.80
C ASP A 165 1.64 -7.87 -8.86
N ALA A 166 1.88 -6.66 -9.35
CA ALA A 166 3.20 -6.05 -9.38
C ALA A 166 3.79 -5.88 -7.97
N ALA A 167 2.96 -5.49 -6.99
CA ALA A 167 3.37 -5.45 -5.59
C ALA A 167 3.69 -6.85 -5.04
N ALA A 168 2.95 -7.90 -5.42
CA ALA A 168 3.23 -9.29 -5.04
C ALA A 168 4.55 -9.82 -5.64
N SER A 169 4.84 -9.44 -6.89
CA SER A 169 6.12 -9.73 -7.55
C SER A 169 7.29 -9.05 -6.83
N LEU A 170 7.16 -7.76 -6.48
CA LEU A 170 8.17 -7.05 -5.69
C LEU A 170 8.36 -7.62 -4.28
N VAL A 171 7.27 -8.06 -3.61
CA VAL A 171 7.34 -8.81 -2.34
C VAL A 171 8.20 -10.06 -2.49
N SER A 172 8.01 -10.83 -3.57
CA SER A 172 8.77 -12.06 -3.80
C SER A 172 10.26 -11.76 -4.01
N LEU A 173 10.58 -10.81 -4.90
CA LEU A 173 11.97 -10.39 -5.13
C LEU A 173 12.66 -9.88 -3.85
N ALA A 174 12.00 -9.01 -3.07
CA ALA A 174 12.53 -8.46 -1.82
C ALA A 174 12.59 -9.48 -0.68
N ARG A 175 11.81 -10.56 -0.74
CA ARG A 175 11.92 -11.69 0.20
C ARG A 175 13.16 -12.53 -0.10
N ASP A 176 13.36 -12.84 -1.37
CA ASP A 176 14.28 -13.89 -1.82
C ASP A 176 15.75 -13.42 -1.84
N ASN A 177 16.03 -12.12 -2.03
CA ASN A 177 17.41 -11.59 -1.98
C ASN A 177 17.48 -10.11 -1.55
N ASP A 178 18.29 -9.81 -0.53
CA ASP A 178 18.54 -8.46 -0.01
C ASP A 178 19.03 -7.48 -1.11
N ARG A 179 19.84 -7.97 -2.07
CA ARG A 179 20.31 -7.17 -3.22
C ARG A 179 19.14 -6.67 -4.07
N TYR A 180 18.09 -7.49 -4.25
CA TYR A 180 16.92 -7.08 -5.02
C TYR A 180 16.07 -6.09 -4.24
N GLY A 181 15.97 -6.25 -2.91
CA GLY A 181 15.39 -5.23 -2.03
C GLY A 181 16.06 -3.86 -2.20
N LYS A 182 17.39 -3.80 -2.09
CA LYS A 182 18.13 -2.55 -2.30
C LYS A 182 17.90 -1.97 -3.70
N LEU A 183 17.92 -2.80 -4.74
CA LEU A 183 17.70 -2.37 -6.12
C LEU A 183 16.30 -1.78 -6.34
N ILE A 184 15.26 -2.34 -5.71
CA ILE A 184 13.89 -1.77 -5.76
C ILE A 184 13.86 -0.35 -5.15
N ILE A 185 14.65 -0.08 -4.12
CA ILE A 185 14.77 1.26 -3.50
C ILE A 185 15.54 2.22 -4.41
N GLU A 186 16.72 1.79 -4.90
CA GLU A 186 17.60 2.60 -5.77
C GLU A 186 16.87 3.04 -7.05
N GLU A 187 16.10 2.14 -7.64
CA GLU A 187 15.29 2.40 -8.84
C GLU A 187 13.99 3.19 -8.54
N GLY A 188 13.64 3.44 -7.28
CA GLY A 188 12.57 4.36 -6.89
C GLY A 188 11.20 3.73 -6.59
N GLY A 189 11.14 2.42 -6.36
CA GLY A 189 9.90 1.68 -6.09
C GLY A 189 9.15 2.07 -4.82
N VAL A 190 9.80 2.76 -3.87
CA VAL A 190 9.21 3.14 -2.57
C VAL A 190 8.00 4.08 -2.74
N GLN A 191 8.10 5.11 -3.58
CA GLN A 191 7.00 6.08 -3.77
C GLN A 191 5.71 5.46 -4.35
N PRO A 192 5.74 4.67 -5.45
CA PRO A 192 4.54 4.04 -5.98
C PRO A 192 3.99 2.96 -5.04
N LEU A 193 4.83 2.24 -4.30
CA LEU A 193 4.37 1.36 -3.21
C LEU A 193 3.62 2.15 -2.12
N LEU A 194 4.17 3.28 -1.65
CA LEU A 194 3.51 4.15 -0.65
C LEU A 194 2.18 4.74 -1.17
N LYS A 195 2.06 4.98 -2.49
CA LYS A 195 0.80 5.38 -3.13
C LYS A 195 -0.19 4.21 -3.15
N LEU A 196 0.24 3.02 -3.53
CA LEU A 196 -0.62 1.83 -3.58
C LEU A 196 -1.13 1.43 -2.19
N VAL A 197 -0.33 1.58 -1.13
CA VAL A 197 -0.78 1.41 0.26
C VAL A 197 -1.93 2.37 0.62
N LYS A 198 -1.96 3.60 0.10
CA LYS A 198 -3.03 4.58 0.37
C LYS A 198 -4.29 4.29 -0.44
N ASP A 199 -4.13 4.08 -1.73
CA ASP A 199 -5.21 4.24 -2.71
C ASP A 199 -5.56 2.92 -3.45
N GLY A 200 -4.90 1.81 -3.10
CA GLY A 200 -5.11 0.49 -3.71
C GLY A 200 -6.35 -0.27 -3.23
N LYS A 201 -6.68 -1.35 -3.94
CA LYS A 201 -7.57 -2.42 -3.44
C LYS A 201 -6.91 -3.12 -2.24
N LEU A 202 -7.71 -3.85 -1.45
CA LEU A 202 -7.26 -4.54 -0.23
C LEU A 202 -5.95 -5.33 -0.42
N GLU A 203 -5.90 -6.17 -1.45
CA GLU A 203 -4.73 -7.00 -1.78
C GLU A 203 -3.50 -6.17 -2.17
N GLY A 204 -3.66 -5.16 -3.04
CA GLY A 204 -2.60 -4.22 -3.38
C GLY A 204 -2.08 -3.43 -2.16
N GLN A 205 -2.95 -3.05 -1.23
CA GLN A 205 -2.55 -2.40 0.03
C GLN A 205 -1.74 -3.35 0.92
N GLU A 206 -2.17 -4.60 1.08
CA GLU A 206 -1.44 -5.62 1.84
C GLU A 206 -0.08 -5.95 1.22
N ASN A 207 -0.03 -6.18 -0.10
CA ASN A 207 1.20 -6.49 -0.83
C ASN A 207 2.18 -5.31 -0.80
N ALA A 208 1.71 -4.08 -1.00
CA ALA A 208 2.58 -2.91 -0.97
C ALA A 208 3.11 -2.61 0.45
N ALA A 209 2.30 -2.77 1.49
CA ALA A 209 2.74 -2.63 2.88
C ALA A 209 3.76 -3.73 3.25
N ARG A 210 3.54 -4.95 2.74
CA ARG A 210 4.47 -6.08 2.90
C ARG A 210 5.79 -5.84 2.20
N ALA A 211 5.78 -5.30 0.98
CA ALA A 211 6.99 -4.92 0.26
C ALA A 211 7.81 -3.91 1.07
N ILE A 212 7.20 -2.81 1.50
CA ILE A 212 7.89 -1.76 2.30
C ILE A 212 8.52 -2.34 3.59
N GLY A 213 7.85 -3.27 4.28
CA GLY A 213 8.44 -3.97 5.43
C GLY A 213 9.65 -4.83 5.06
N LEU A 214 9.59 -5.58 3.95
CA LEU A 214 10.70 -6.41 3.46
C LEU A 214 11.89 -5.61 2.91
N LEU A 215 11.67 -4.38 2.45
CA LEU A 215 12.72 -3.47 1.98
C LEU A 215 13.57 -2.91 3.13
N GLY A 216 13.07 -2.92 4.37
CA GLY A 216 13.73 -2.30 5.53
C GLY A 216 14.76 -3.16 6.27
N ARG A 217 15.59 -3.94 5.56
CA ARG A 217 16.55 -4.87 6.19
C ARG A 217 17.85 -4.20 6.67
N ASP A 218 18.15 -2.98 6.23
CA ASP A 218 19.35 -2.25 6.61
C ASP A 218 19.05 -0.76 6.93
N PRO A 219 19.92 -0.09 7.72
CA PRO A 219 19.74 1.31 8.12
C PRO A 219 19.55 2.32 6.98
N GLU A 220 20.29 2.18 5.88
CA GLU A 220 20.26 3.11 4.75
C GLU A 220 18.92 3.01 4.01
N SER A 221 18.46 1.77 3.79
CA SER A 221 17.14 1.47 3.22
C SER A 221 15.99 2.03 4.07
N VAL A 222 16.04 1.85 5.41
CA VAL A 222 15.00 2.43 6.28
C VAL A 222 15.06 3.96 6.25
N GLU A 223 16.25 4.56 6.34
CA GLU A 223 16.43 6.02 6.28
C GLU A 223 15.88 6.61 4.97
N HIS A 224 16.09 5.95 3.83
CA HIS A 224 15.49 6.36 2.55
C HIS A 224 13.96 6.34 2.60
N MET A 225 13.35 5.28 3.14
CA MET A 225 11.88 5.16 3.26
C MET A 225 11.28 6.19 4.24
N ILE A 226 12.01 6.57 5.28
CA ILE A 226 11.66 7.67 6.18
C ILE A 226 11.59 8.99 5.41
N HIS A 227 12.62 9.33 4.62
CA HIS A 227 12.61 10.52 3.76
C HIS A 227 11.52 10.48 2.68
N ALA A 228 11.16 9.29 2.19
CA ALA A 228 10.02 9.08 1.29
C ALA A 228 8.64 9.30 1.95
N GLY A 229 8.59 9.46 3.28
CA GLY A 229 7.38 9.81 4.03
C GLY A 229 6.63 8.65 4.68
N VAL A 230 7.23 7.45 4.79
CA VAL A 230 6.59 6.22 5.28
C VAL A 230 5.82 6.40 6.60
N CYS A 231 6.37 7.17 7.56
CA CYS A 231 5.72 7.44 8.84
C CYS A 231 4.32 8.07 8.70
N SER A 232 4.19 9.08 7.83
CA SER A 232 2.90 9.75 7.60
C SER A 232 1.88 8.83 6.91
N VAL A 233 2.37 7.95 6.03
CA VAL A 233 1.52 6.99 5.32
C VAL A 233 1.02 5.96 6.31
N PHE A 234 1.92 5.32 7.04
CA PHE A 234 1.60 4.29 8.02
C PHE A 234 0.67 4.80 9.13
N ALA A 235 0.84 6.03 9.60
CA ALA A 235 -0.07 6.66 10.55
C ALA A 235 -1.50 6.82 10.01
N LYS A 236 -1.67 7.21 8.73
CA LYS A 236 -3.00 7.27 8.09
C LYS A 236 -3.64 5.89 8.00
N ILE A 237 -2.87 4.88 7.57
CA ILE A 237 -3.36 3.51 7.35
C ILE A 237 -3.79 2.85 8.66
N LEU A 238 -2.97 2.94 9.71
CA LEU A 238 -3.31 2.50 11.06
C LEU A 238 -4.55 3.22 11.63
N LYS A 239 -4.95 4.37 11.10
CA LYS A 239 -6.17 5.06 11.52
C LYS A 239 -7.42 4.64 10.70
N GLU A 240 -7.27 4.44 9.40
CA GLU A 240 -8.40 4.49 8.44
C GLU A 240 -8.61 3.21 7.61
N ALA A 241 -7.60 2.34 7.45
CA ALA A 241 -7.67 1.17 6.57
C ALA A 241 -8.36 -0.06 7.21
N PRO A 242 -8.70 -1.11 6.42
CA PRO A 242 -9.20 -2.39 6.95
C PRO A 242 -8.21 -3.06 7.92
N MET A 243 -8.71 -3.84 8.88
CA MET A 243 -7.89 -4.36 9.99
C MET A 243 -6.72 -5.24 9.51
N LYS A 244 -6.89 -5.97 8.40
CA LYS A 244 -5.83 -6.80 7.80
C LYS A 244 -4.65 -5.94 7.30
N VAL A 245 -4.93 -4.86 6.56
CA VAL A 245 -3.91 -3.90 6.10
C VAL A 245 -3.22 -3.23 7.28
N GLN A 246 -3.97 -2.86 8.31
CA GLN A 246 -3.43 -2.30 9.56
C GLN A 246 -2.46 -3.27 10.25
N ALA A 247 -2.75 -4.58 10.24
CA ALA A 247 -1.87 -5.60 10.80
C ALA A 247 -0.56 -5.74 9.99
N VAL A 248 -0.61 -5.69 8.66
CA VAL A 248 0.58 -5.71 7.80
C VAL A 248 1.43 -4.44 7.98
N VAL A 249 0.80 -3.27 8.14
CA VAL A 249 1.54 -2.02 8.45
C VAL A 249 2.15 -2.06 9.84
N ALA A 250 1.47 -2.60 10.86
CA ALA A 250 2.06 -2.80 12.17
C ALA A 250 3.27 -3.75 12.11
N TRP A 251 3.17 -4.84 11.36
CA TRP A 251 4.31 -5.72 11.07
C TRP A 251 5.47 -4.94 10.43
N ALA A 252 5.21 -4.17 9.37
CA ALA A 252 6.23 -3.38 8.68
C ALA A 252 6.91 -2.36 9.62
N VAL A 253 6.15 -1.62 10.45
CA VAL A 253 6.70 -0.73 11.50
C VAL A 253 7.66 -1.50 12.41
N SER A 254 7.34 -2.76 12.76
CA SER A 254 8.20 -3.58 13.61
C SER A 254 9.52 -3.97 12.93
N GLU A 255 9.52 -4.23 11.62
CA GLU A 255 10.76 -4.50 10.88
C GLU A 255 11.62 -3.23 10.78
N LEU A 256 11.02 -2.09 10.37
CA LEU A 256 11.75 -0.81 10.24
C LEU A 256 12.40 -0.40 11.58
N ALA A 257 11.68 -0.54 12.70
CA ALA A 257 12.20 -0.25 14.03
C ALA A 257 13.27 -1.25 14.52
N ALA A 258 13.21 -2.51 14.07
CA ALA A 258 14.21 -3.52 14.40
C ALA A 258 15.58 -3.24 13.76
N HIS A 259 15.56 -2.85 12.49
CA HIS A 259 16.77 -2.63 11.69
C HIS A 259 17.33 -1.20 11.81
N TYR A 260 16.50 -0.21 12.16
CA TYR A 260 16.93 1.18 12.33
C TYR A 260 16.29 1.86 13.56
N PRO A 261 16.80 1.63 14.78
CA PRO A 261 16.21 2.20 16.01
C PRO A 261 16.05 3.72 16.03
N LYS A 262 16.80 4.49 15.22
CA LYS A 262 16.60 5.93 15.09
C LYS A 262 15.23 6.33 14.54
N CYS A 263 14.51 5.45 13.83
CA CYS A 263 13.15 5.75 13.36
C CYS A 263 12.09 5.69 14.48
N GLN A 264 12.41 5.15 15.67
CA GLN A 264 11.49 5.03 16.80
C GLN A 264 10.88 6.39 17.18
N ASP A 265 11.70 7.42 17.32
CA ASP A 265 11.24 8.77 17.70
C ASP A 265 10.44 9.45 16.58
N LEU A 266 10.71 9.13 15.32
CA LEU A 266 9.94 9.63 14.17
C LEU A 266 8.55 8.98 14.12
N PHE A 267 8.47 7.66 14.36
CA PHE A 267 7.19 6.97 14.52
C PHE A 267 6.41 7.48 15.75
N ALA A 268 7.10 7.86 16.84
CA ALA A 268 6.47 8.51 17.98
C ALA A 268 5.84 9.88 17.61
N GLN A 269 6.59 10.74 16.92
CA GLN A 269 6.13 12.05 16.45
C GLN A 269 4.91 11.94 15.52
N HIS A 270 4.84 10.89 14.69
CA HIS A 270 3.69 10.59 13.82
C HIS A 270 2.52 9.88 14.53
N ASN A 271 2.48 9.84 15.87
CA ASN A 271 1.42 9.21 16.69
C ASN A 271 1.24 7.69 16.49
N ILE A 272 2.20 6.99 15.87
CA ILE A 272 2.05 5.56 15.55
C ILE A 272 1.96 4.71 16.82
N ILE A 273 2.72 5.04 17.88
CA ILE A 273 2.64 4.36 19.18
C ILE A 273 1.19 4.39 19.71
N ARG A 274 0.56 5.57 19.75
CA ARG A 274 -0.82 5.73 20.24
C ARG A 274 -1.83 4.93 19.42
N LEU A 275 -1.67 4.89 18.10
CA LEU A 275 -2.53 4.10 17.22
C LEU A 275 -2.37 2.60 17.51
N LEU A 276 -1.12 2.11 17.61
CA LEU A 276 -0.82 0.71 17.93
C LEU A 276 -1.31 0.29 19.32
N VAL A 277 -1.20 1.15 20.34
CA VAL A 277 -1.80 0.91 21.67
C VAL A 277 -3.32 0.77 21.56
N GLY A 278 -3.98 1.62 20.76
CA GLY A 278 -5.40 1.48 20.45
C GLY A 278 -5.77 0.18 19.70
N HIS A 279 -4.86 -0.35 18.87
CA HIS A 279 -5.01 -1.67 18.24
C HIS A 279 -4.68 -2.85 19.16
N LEU A 280 -3.96 -2.64 20.26
CA LEU A 280 -3.73 -3.68 21.26
C LEU A 280 -4.91 -3.73 22.25
N ALA A 281 -5.41 -2.57 22.66
CA ALA A 281 -6.42 -2.42 23.72
C ALA A 281 -7.89 -2.50 23.27
N PHE A 282 -8.21 -2.59 21.97
CA PHE A 282 -9.61 -2.76 21.55
C PHE A 282 -10.20 -4.07 22.09
N GLU A 283 -11.51 -4.07 22.39
CA GLU A 283 -12.26 -5.10 23.15
C GLU A 283 -11.90 -5.21 24.64
N THR A 284 -10.65 -4.99 25.07
CA THR A 284 -10.25 -5.15 26.49
C THR A 284 -11.04 -4.23 27.44
N VAL A 285 -11.30 -2.99 27.03
CA VAL A 285 -12.12 -2.02 27.78
C VAL A 285 -13.56 -2.53 27.98
N GLN A 286 -14.10 -3.24 26.99
CA GLN A 286 -15.48 -3.74 27.01
C GLN A 286 -15.60 -4.96 27.94
N GLU A 287 -14.58 -5.82 27.98
CA GLU A 287 -14.48 -6.91 28.97
C GLU A 287 -14.28 -6.38 30.39
N HIS A 288 -13.44 -5.35 30.60
CA HIS A 288 -13.31 -4.73 31.91
C HIS A 288 -14.63 -4.10 32.40
N SER A 289 -15.47 -3.54 31.53
CA SER A 289 -16.83 -3.11 31.92
C SER A 289 -17.81 -4.27 32.19
N LYS A 290 -17.57 -5.46 31.63
CA LYS A 290 -18.39 -6.67 31.86
C LYS A 290 -18.08 -7.35 33.19
N TYR A 291 -16.83 -7.24 33.67
CA TYR A 291 -16.36 -7.76 34.95
C TYR A 291 -16.13 -6.68 36.02
N ALA A 292 -16.44 -5.41 35.72
CA ALA A 292 -16.46 -4.34 36.70
C ALA A 292 -17.55 -4.63 37.73
N ILE A 293 -17.16 -5.16 38.89
CA ILE A 293 -18.01 -5.17 40.07
C ILE A 293 -18.36 -3.72 40.36
N VAL A 294 -19.63 -3.37 40.18
CA VAL A 294 -20.16 -2.05 40.48
C VAL A 294 -20.03 -1.83 41.98
N SER A 295 -18.92 -1.22 42.41
CA SER A 295 -18.81 -0.63 43.74
C SER A 295 -19.72 0.60 43.76
N GLN A 296 -21.01 0.33 43.96
CA GLN A 296 -22.06 1.33 44.00
C GLN A 296 -21.93 2.11 45.30
N LYS A 297 -20.95 3.02 45.35
CA LYS A 297 -20.84 4.04 46.38
C LYS A 297 -21.98 5.03 46.12
N ALA A 298 -23.17 4.68 46.60
CA ALA A 298 -24.40 5.43 46.38
C ALA A 298 -24.28 6.81 47.03
N THR A 299 -23.99 7.83 46.24
CA THR A 299 -23.85 9.23 46.66
C THR A 299 -25.20 9.97 46.75
N SER A 300 -26.32 9.26 46.59
CA SER A 300 -27.66 9.83 46.64
C SER A 300 -28.67 8.88 47.27
N ILE A 301 -29.49 9.40 48.18
CA ILE A 301 -30.62 8.73 48.81
C ILE A 301 -31.61 8.21 47.75
N HIS A 302 -31.72 8.91 46.61
CA HIS A 302 -32.59 8.53 45.50
C HIS A 302 -32.16 7.21 44.81
N ALA A 303 -30.89 6.81 44.92
CA ALA A 303 -30.40 5.54 44.38
C ALA A 303 -30.83 4.34 45.26
N LEU A 304 -30.89 4.52 46.59
CA LEU A 304 -31.37 3.49 47.50
C LEU A 304 -32.85 3.16 47.25
N VAL A 305 -33.70 4.18 47.12
CA VAL A 305 -35.15 4.00 46.93
C VAL A 305 -35.47 3.24 45.64
N LEU A 306 -34.75 3.52 44.55
CA LEU A 306 -34.91 2.81 43.28
C LEU A 306 -34.42 1.35 43.37
N ALA A 307 -33.35 1.08 44.12
CA ALA A 307 -32.89 -0.29 44.39
C ALA A 307 -33.87 -1.07 45.28
N SER A 308 -34.52 -0.42 46.25
CA SER A 308 -35.54 -1.04 47.11
C SER A 308 -36.78 -1.50 46.34
N ASN A 309 -37.25 -0.71 45.38
CA ASN A 309 -38.43 -1.04 44.56
C ASN A 309 -38.15 -2.07 43.44
N ALA A 310 -36.89 -2.44 43.19
CA ALA A 310 -36.56 -3.49 42.23
C ALA A 310 -36.80 -4.91 42.78
N ASN A 311 -36.74 -5.09 44.10
CA ASN A 311 -36.91 -6.41 44.74
C ASN A 311 -38.37 -6.82 44.99
N SER A 312 -39.35 -5.92 44.79
CA SER A 312 -40.77 -6.17 45.11
C SER A 312 -41.55 -6.94 44.03
N TYR A 313 -40.90 -7.38 42.94
CA TYR A 313 -41.55 -8.14 41.85
C TYR A 313 -41.12 -9.62 41.76
N ALA A 314 -40.36 -10.12 42.74
CA ALA A 314 -39.78 -11.47 42.72
C ALA A 314 -40.26 -12.41 43.85
N VAL A 315 -41.45 -12.20 44.42
CA VAL A 315 -42.07 -13.15 45.37
C VAL A 315 -43.58 -13.31 45.10
N ALA A 316 -43.93 -14.19 44.15
CA ALA A 316 -45.32 -14.59 43.91
C ALA A 316 -45.41 -15.99 43.27
N SER A 317 -45.13 -17.05 44.03
CA SER A 317 -45.78 -18.39 43.94
C SER A 317 -45.01 -19.49 44.68
N SER A 318 -45.42 -19.80 45.91
CA SER A 318 -45.67 -21.18 46.37
C SER A 318 -46.25 -21.13 47.79
N ASN A 319 -47.45 -21.70 47.95
CA ASN A 319 -48.19 -21.69 49.20
C ASN A 319 -48.47 -23.14 49.61
N SER A 320 -47.99 -23.57 50.78
CA SER A 320 -48.41 -24.84 51.38
C SER A 320 -48.29 -24.82 52.91
N ASN A 321 -49.38 -25.23 53.58
CA ASN A 321 -49.50 -25.32 55.04
C ASN A 321 -48.74 -26.53 55.61
N GLY A 322 -48.32 -26.50 56.89
CA GLY A 322 -47.72 -27.69 57.53
C GLY A 322 -47.25 -27.58 58.99
N SER A 323 -48.18 -27.31 59.92
CA SER A 323 -48.13 -27.59 61.38
C SER A 323 -46.81 -28.00 62.08
N VAL A 324 -46.33 -27.12 62.97
CA VAL A 324 -45.98 -27.33 64.41
C VAL A 324 -45.61 -28.76 64.89
N ASN A 325 -44.38 -28.93 65.42
CA ASN A 325 -44.15 -29.38 66.81
C ASN A 325 -42.70 -29.22 67.32
N SER A 326 -42.55 -29.22 68.65
CA SER A 326 -41.38 -28.73 69.39
C SER A 326 -40.39 -29.80 69.87
N ALA A 327 -39.22 -29.32 70.35
CA ALA A 327 -38.29 -29.89 71.35
C ALA A 327 -36.88 -30.29 70.85
N GLY A 328 -35.84 -29.80 71.57
CA GLY A 328 -34.49 -30.40 71.64
C GLY A 328 -34.33 -31.17 72.97
N PRO A 329 -33.11 -31.35 73.54
CA PRO A 329 -31.77 -30.93 73.09
C PRO A 329 -30.74 -32.09 73.09
N ASN A 330 -29.44 -31.75 73.17
CA ASN A 330 -28.21 -32.59 73.29
C ASN A 330 -27.55 -33.01 71.96
N VAL A 331 -26.22 -33.13 71.79
CA VAL A 331 -24.95 -32.61 72.36
C VAL A 331 -23.87 -33.51 71.70
N GLU A 332 -22.74 -32.93 71.25
CA GLU A 332 -21.53 -33.65 70.72
C GLU A 332 -21.75 -34.50 69.43
N GLU A 333 -20.77 -34.77 68.54
CA GLU A 333 -19.35 -34.40 68.44
C GLU A 333 -18.86 -34.39 66.96
N ASP A 334 -17.81 -33.62 66.68
CA ASP A 334 -16.76 -33.76 65.64
C ASP A 334 -17.04 -34.38 64.23
N LYS A 335 -16.86 -33.59 63.15
CA LYS A 335 -15.87 -33.87 62.07
C LYS A 335 -15.75 -32.81 60.96
N ASN A 336 -14.50 -32.53 60.59
CA ASN A 336 -14.09 -31.80 59.38
C ASN A 336 -14.72 -32.32 58.08
N ARG A 337 -15.15 -31.40 57.19
CA ARG A 337 -14.88 -31.47 55.74
C ARG A 337 -15.17 -30.17 54.97
N ILE A 338 -14.23 -29.83 54.09
CA ILE A 338 -14.33 -28.73 53.12
C ILE A 338 -15.26 -29.18 51.98
N ASN A 339 -16.23 -28.34 51.60
CA ASN A 339 -17.15 -28.61 50.50
C ASN A 339 -16.75 -27.86 49.22
N HIS A 340 -16.33 -28.60 48.20
CA HIS A 340 -16.23 -28.13 46.82
C HIS A 340 -17.52 -28.49 46.04
N PRO A 341 -18.10 -27.59 45.23
CA PRO A 341 -19.27 -27.90 44.43
C PRO A 341 -18.88 -28.33 43.00
N LEU A 342 -18.85 -29.63 42.71
CA LEU A 342 -18.94 -30.13 41.33
C LEU A 342 -19.47 -31.57 41.28
N GLY A 343 -20.63 -31.73 40.63
CA GLY A 343 -21.12 -33.02 40.13
C GLY A 343 -22.44 -33.52 40.72
N ASN A 344 -23.50 -33.52 39.90
CA ASN A 344 -24.03 -34.81 39.47
C ASN A 344 -24.64 -34.72 38.04
N ARG A 345 -24.91 -35.89 37.46
CA ARG A 345 -24.97 -36.18 36.01
C ARG A 345 -26.36 -36.68 35.59
N THR A 346 -26.55 -36.88 34.27
CA THR A 346 -27.62 -37.63 33.54
C THR A 346 -28.78 -36.83 32.94
N ARG A 347 -29.34 -37.18 31.76
CA ARG A 347 -28.83 -37.93 30.58
C ARG A 347 -29.68 -37.59 29.33
N SER A 348 -29.09 -37.75 28.15
CA SER A 348 -29.60 -37.44 26.79
C SER A 348 -30.85 -38.18 26.29
N GLN A 349 -31.59 -37.55 25.37
CA GLN A 349 -32.30 -38.22 24.25
C GLN A 349 -32.01 -37.51 22.92
N PHE A 350 -32.13 -38.24 21.79
CA PHE A 350 -31.72 -37.88 20.42
C PHE A 350 -32.89 -38.05 19.42
N HIS A 351 -32.84 -37.35 18.26
CA HIS A 351 -33.45 -37.58 16.91
C HIS A 351 -33.91 -36.22 16.29
N SER A 352 -33.74 -35.79 15.02
CA SER A 352 -33.43 -36.38 13.69
C SER A 352 -34.68 -36.74 12.84
N VAL A 353 -34.93 -36.24 11.61
CA VAL A 353 -34.17 -35.31 10.70
C VAL A 353 -35.07 -34.71 9.58
N ILE A 354 -34.69 -33.55 9.00
CA ILE A 354 -35.03 -32.90 7.68
C ILE A 354 -36.43 -33.11 7.02
N ALA A 355 -37.01 -32.00 6.52
CA ALA A 355 -37.89 -31.98 5.32
C ALA A 355 -37.67 -30.68 4.48
N ASN A 356 -37.83 -30.76 3.15
CA ASN A 356 -37.32 -29.78 2.17
C ASN A 356 -38.36 -28.84 1.51
N THR A 357 -37.81 -27.77 0.92
CA THR A 357 -38.30 -26.73 -0.03
C THR A 357 -39.32 -27.13 -1.13
N MET A 358 -40.09 -26.11 -1.61
CA MET A 358 -40.68 -25.83 -2.97
C MET A 358 -42.19 -25.47 -2.89
N ALA A 359 -42.83 -24.60 -3.71
CA ALA A 359 -42.44 -23.42 -4.52
C ALA A 359 -43.71 -22.69 -5.09
N MET A 360 -43.54 -21.49 -5.66
CA MET A 360 -44.37 -20.78 -6.69
C MET A 360 -45.57 -19.84 -6.34
N ASN A 361 -45.44 -18.59 -6.82
CA ASN A 361 -46.33 -17.63 -7.53
C ASN A 361 -47.79 -18.04 -7.89
N GLY A 362 -48.76 -17.16 -8.18
CA GLY A 362 -48.79 -15.70 -8.50
C GLY A 362 -50.25 -15.15 -8.38
N VAL A 363 -50.64 -13.91 -8.76
CA VAL A 363 -50.80 -13.34 -10.13
C VAL A 363 -51.04 -11.82 -10.03
N ALA A 364 -50.74 -11.05 -11.09
CA ALA A 364 -50.74 -9.58 -11.14
C ALA A 364 -52.02 -8.91 -11.70
N LYS A 365 -52.12 -7.57 -11.55
CA LYS A 365 -52.81 -6.70 -12.53
C LYS A 365 -52.31 -5.25 -12.55
N LEU A 366 -52.18 -4.70 -13.75
CA LEU A 366 -51.89 -3.30 -14.13
C LEU A 366 -53.17 -2.66 -14.72
N PRO A 367 -53.30 -1.32 -14.81
CA PRO A 367 -52.91 -0.65 -16.08
C PRO A 367 -52.38 0.81 -15.98
N ASN A 368 -51.34 1.07 -16.79
CA ASN A 368 -51.16 2.17 -17.77
C ASN A 368 -51.51 3.66 -17.46
N GLY A 369 -50.61 4.60 -17.84
CA GLY A 369 -51.03 6.00 -18.14
C GLY A 369 -49.99 7.14 -18.09
N ASN A 370 -49.18 7.29 -19.15
CA ASN A 370 -48.61 8.53 -19.75
C ASN A 370 -48.09 9.74 -18.91
N ALA A 371 -46.91 10.24 -19.32
CA ALA A 371 -46.42 11.62 -19.10
C ALA A 371 -47.10 12.62 -20.10
N PRO A 372 -46.96 13.99 -20.03
CA PRO A 372 -45.66 14.69 -20.19
C PRO A 372 -45.44 16.09 -19.51
N VAL A 373 -44.17 16.50 -19.43
CA VAL A 373 -43.54 17.83 -19.69
C VAL A 373 -44.26 19.17 -19.35
N ALA A 374 -43.63 19.97 -18.46
CA ALA A 374 -43.30 21.42 -18.60
C ALA A 374 -42.47 21.85 -17.36
N ASN A 375 -41.23 22.38 -17.42
CA ASN A 375 -40.71 23.62 -18.00
C ASN A 375 -41.14 24.91 -17.26
N GLY A 376 -40.20 25.65 -16.67
CA GLY A 376 -40.48 26.89 -15.92
C GLY A 376 -39.28 27.52 -15.18
N ASN A 377 -38.67 28.56 -15.78
CA ASN A 377 -37.67 29.44 -15.15
C ASN A 377 -38.22 30.21 -13.94
N GLY A 378 -37.34 30.65 -13.03
CA GLY A 378 -37.70 31.60 -11.97
C GLY A 378 -36.52 32.16 -11.15
N ASN A 379 -35.88 33.23 -11.65
CA ASN A 379 -34.96 34.06 -10.85
C ASN A 379 -35.74 34.83 -9.75
N SER A 380 -35.18 34.93 -8.53
CA SER A 380 -34.94 36.20 -7.79
C SER A 380 -34.57 35.90 -6.31
N THR A 381 -33.37 36.27 -5.85
CA THR A 381 -33.10 37.50 -5.05
C THR A 381 -34.04 37.79 -3.89
N THR A 382 -33.53 37.70 -2.65
CA THR A 382 -33.54 38.82 -1.68
C THR A 382 -32.69 38.53 -0.43
N LEU A 383 -31.82 39.48 -0.07
CA LEU A 383 -31.32 39.68 1.30
C LEU A 383 -32.31 40.61 2.04
N PRO A 384 -32.34 40.58 3.39
CA PRO A 384 -31.62 41.61 4.16
C PRO A 384 -30.75 40.99 5.27
N VAL A 385 -29.51 41.44 5.52
CA VAL A 385 -29.09 42.70 6.18
C VAL A 385 -29.44 42.78 7.68
N ALA A 386 -28.44 42.38 8.48
CA ALA A 386 -27.96 42.96 9.74
C ALA A 386 -28.91 43.40 10.88
N ALA A 387 -28.65 42.86 12.07
CA ALA A 387 -28.58 43.64 13.31
C ALA A 387 -27.55 43.03 14.27
N SER A 388 -26.69 43.88 14.84
CA SER A 388 -25.59 43.51 15.75
C SER A 388 -25.95 43.74 17.22
N ALA A 389 -25.56 42.84 18.11
CA ALA A 389 -25.42 43.12 19.55
C ALA A 389 -24.28 42.28 20.15
N ALA A 390 -23.44 42.90 20.98
CA ALA A 390 -22.23 42.28 21.53
C ALA A 390 -22.31 42.14 23.07
N ALA A 391 -21.91 41.00 23.62
CA ALA A 391 -21.65 40.85 25.07
C ALA A 391 -20.77 39.63 25.42
N LYS A 392 -19.44 39.84 25.47
CA LYS A 392 -18.41 39.32 26.41
C LYS A 392 -18.33 37.80 26.78
N PRO A 393 -17.16 37.33 27.27
CA PRO A 393 -16.72 35.95 27.03
C PRO A 393 -17.06 34.95 28.15
N ALA A 394 -17.31 33.70 27.75
CA ALA A 394 -17.28 32.53 28.64
C ALA A 394 -16.05 31.66 28.32
N THR A 395 -15.36 31.21 29.36
CA THR A 395 -14.13 30.41 29.26
C THR A 395 -14.39 29.01 28.71
N HIS A 396 -13.87 28.71 27.52
CA HIS A 396 -13.91 27.37 26.95
C HIS A 396 -12.91 26.44 27.68
N HIS A 397 -13.39 25.62 28.60
CA HIS A 397 -12.65 24.40 28.95
C HIS A 397 -12.65 23.47 27.73
N GLN A 398 -11.46 23.14 27.25
CA GLN A 398 -11.28 22.12 26.21
C GLN A 398 -11.57 20.73 26.82
N HIS A 399 -12.81 20.25 26.70
CA HIS A 399 -13.04 18.82 26.78
C HIS A 399 -12.43 18.17 25.54
N SER A 400 -11.42 17.33 25.77
CA SER A 400 -10.80 16.48 24.76
C SER A 400 -11.84 15.50 24.21
N ASN A 401 -12.50 15.85 23.11
CA ASN A 401 -13.58 15.03 22.57
C ASN A 401 -13.05 13.67 22.09
N SER A 402 -13.72 12.63 22.58
CA SER A 402 -13.35 11.23 22.43
C SER A 402 -13.35 10.78 20.98
N LEU A 403 -12.16 10.50 20.44
CA LEU A 403 -11.97 9.76 19.18
C LEU A 403 -12.42 8.28 19.29
N SER A 404 -12.79 7.80 20.48
CA SER A 404 -12.97 6.38 20.77
C SER A 404 -14.33 5.82 20.34
N ALA A 405 -15.38 6.65 20.28
CA ALA A 405 -16.76 6.17 20.18
C ALA A 405 -17.17 5.72 18.75
N VAL A 406 -16.61 6.34 17.70
CA VAL A 406 -17.00 6.05 16.31
C VAL A 406 -16.24 4.85 15.72
N HIS A 407 -15.00 4.60 16.16
CA HIS A 407 -14.10 3.61 15.56
C HIS A 407 -14.26 2.17 16.06
N LEU A 408 -15.04 1.92 17.12
CA LEU A 408 -15.27 0.56 17.63
C LEU A 408 -16.27 -0.22 16.77
N LYS A 409 -17.30 0.45 16.24
CA LYS A 409 -18.45 -0.19 15.59
C LYS A 409 -18.14 -0.93 14.28
N GLY A 410 -17.06 -0.55 13.59
CA GLY A 410 -16.55 -1.29 12.42
C GLY A 410 -15.70 -2.51 12.79
N ARG A 411 -15.13 -2.55 14.00
CA ARG A 411 -14.24 -3.64 14.45
C ARG A 411 -15.00 -4.81 15.06
N GLU A 412 -16.24 -4.60 15.50
CA GLU A 412 -17.05 -5.66 16.10
C GLU A 412 -17.29 -6.84 15.12
N GLY A 413 -17.48 -6.56 13.82
CA GLY A 413 -17.73 -7.56 12.77
C GLY A 413 -16.51 -8.22 12.12
N GLU A 414 -15.29 -7.86 12.51
CA GLU A 414 -14.06 -8.51 12.01
C GLU A 414 -13.92 -9.94 12.58
N ASP A 415 -13.31 -10.85 11.82
CA ASP A 415 -13.13 -12.23 12.28
C ASP A 415 -12.10 -12.35 13.41
N VAL A 416 -12.23 -13.39 14.23
CA VAL A 416 -11.40 -13.59 15.44
C VAL A 416 -9.91 -13.76 15.10
N ALA A 417 -9.58 -14.35 13.95
CA ALA A 417 -8.19 -14.55 13.54
C ALA A 417 -7.55 -13.23 13.07
N THR A 418 -8.27 -12.41 12.29
CA THR A 418 -7.84 -11.07 11.90
C THR A 418 -7.62 -10.17 13.12
N LYS A 419 -8.54 -10.20 14.11
CA LYS A 419 -8.40 -9.47 15.38
C LYS A 419 -7.17 -9.91 16.18
N ALA A 420 -6.95 -11.22 16.33
CA ALA A 420 -5.79 -11.77 17.00
C ALA A 420 -4.48 -11.40 16.28
N HIS A 421 -4.48 -11.45 14.94
CA HIS A 421 -3.32 -11.08 14.12
C HIS A 421 -2.97 -9.59 14.26
N MET A 422 -3.97 -8.69 14.20
CA MET A 422 -3.78 -7.26 14.46
C MET A 422 -3.18 -7.00 15.85
N LYS A 423 -3.73 -7.62 16.90
CA LYS A 423 -3.22 -7.50 18.27
C LYS A 423 -1.77 -8.00 18.38
N ALA A 424 -1.45 -9.14 17.76
CA ALA A 424 -0.08 -9.68 17.75
C ALA A 424 0.91 -8.77 17.01
N MET A 425 0.55 -8.23 15.83
CA MET A 425 1.43 -7.33 15.08
C MET A 425 1.58 -5.97 15.76
N ALA A 426 0.52 -5.45 16.40
CA ALA A 426 0.59 -4.25 17.23
C ALA A 426 1.54 -4.43 18.42
N ALA A 427 1.44 -5.54 19.16
CA ALA A 427 2.34 -5.86 20.25
C ALA A 427 3.80 -5.98 19.79
N ARG A 428 4.05 -6.67 18.66
CA ARG A 428 5.39 -6.79 18.04
C ARG A 428 5.98 -5.42 17.68
N ALA A 429 5.17 -4.54 17.08
CA ALA A 429 5.57 -3.18 16.71
C ALA A 429 5.91 -2.34 17.95
N LEU A 430 5.04 -2.33 18.96
CA LEU A 430 5.26 -1.61 20.22
C LEU A 430 6.53 -2.08 20.94
N TRP A 431 6.81 -3.39 20.95
CA TRP A 431 8.04 -3.93 21.53
C TRP A 431 9.29 -3.40 20.82
N GLN A 432 9.35 -3.46 19.48
CA GLN A 432 10.51 -2.92 18.74
C GLN A 432 10.63 -1.40 18.85
N LEU A 433 9.52 -0.67 18.96
CA LEU A 433 9.51 0.78 19.18
C LEU A 433 10.02 1.17 20.58
N ALA A 434 9.71 0.38 21.61
CA ALA A 434 10.14 0.62 23.00
C ALA A 434 11.56 0.12 23.30
N LYS A 435 12.10 -0.79 22.48
CA LYS A 435 13.39 -1.46 22.72
C LYS A 435 14.53 -0.44 22.76
N GLY A 436 15.09 -0.23 23.95
CA GLY A 436 16.16 0.76 24.20
C GLY A 436 15.67 2.21 24.37
N ASN A 437 14.36 2.49 24.22
CA ASN A 437 13.80 3.83 24.23
C ASN A 437 12.89 4.05 25.46
N SER A 438 13.48 4.57 26.55
CA SER A 438 12.78 4.84 27.81
C SER A 438 11.60 5.83 27.68
N PRO A 439 11.69 6.94 26.91
CA PRO A 439 10.54 7.80 26.64
C PRO A 439 9.37 7.05 26.00
N ILE A 440 9.61 6.26 24.95
CA ILE A 440 8.56 5.49 24.27
C ILE A 440 7.96 4.43 25.19
N CYS A 441 8.80 3.69 25.93
CA CYS A 441 8.34 2.71 26.92
C CYS A 441 7.34 3.33 27.92
N ARG A 442 7.67 4.51 28.47
CA ARG A 442 6.79 5.29 29.37
C ARG A 442 5.54 5.87 28.72
N SER A 443 5.43 5.87 27.39
CA SER A 443 4.23 6.31 26.66
C SER A 443 3.27 5.16 26.33
N ILE A 444 3.69 3.91 26.56
CA ILE A 444 2.93 2.69 26.30
C ILE A 444 2.29 2.16 27.60
N THR A 445 2.99 2.33 28.73
CA THR A 445 2.54 2.04 30.10
C THR A 445 1.65 3.15 30.67
#